data_AF-A0A3R6RLF2-F1
#
_entry.id   AF-A0A3R6RLF2-F1
#
_cell.length_a   1.000
_cell.length_b   1.000
_cell.length_c   1.000
_cell.angle_alpha   90.00
_cell.angle_beta   90.00
_cell.angle_gamma   90.00
#
_symmetry.space_group_name_H-M   'P 1'
#
loop_
_entity.id
_entity.type
_entity.pdbx_description
1 polymer ?
#
loop_
_entity_poly.entity_id
_entity_poly.type
_entity_poly.pdbx_seq_one_letter_code
_entity_poly.pdbx_strand_id
1 'polypeptide(L)'
;MSITTYDQKLFADACQKIVAKERETNGIGTLKEKTMHAVLKNFYEPDISHQEIKVGRFVADILRDDEIIEIQTRSFNAMRKKLSVFLEKYPVTIVYPIPHNKWLYWIDEDTGEVSKKRKSPKTGTFFDAFIELYKISMFLSNPNLHICLVLVDMEEYRLLNGWNETRKKGSSRYDRIPVALHDELYIDGGKDYALLLPHNLPETFTSKDLAKCAKIPLRLAQTTLTVLKRTGAVEEIGKNGRCILYKR
;
A
#
# COMPACT_ATOMS: atom_id res chain seq x y z
N MET A 1 5.98 -14.03 -5.42
CA MET A 1 7.35 -14.58 -5.53
C MET A 1 8.17 -13.97 -4.41
N SER A 2 9.17 -14.67 -3.87
CA SER A 2 10.05 -14.06 -2.87
C SER A 2 10.92 -12.99 -3.51
N ILE A 3 11.01 -11.81 -2.89
CA ILE A 3 11.90 -10.72 -3.33
C ILE A 3 13.34 -11.23 -3.43
N THR A 4 13.98 -10.97 -4.56
CA THR A 4 15.38 -11.34 -4.81
C THR A 4 16.33 -10.22 -4.42
N THR A 5 17.62 -10.55 -4.25
CA THR A 5 18.67 -9.54 -4.06
C THR A 5 18.78 -8.59 -5.25
N TYR A 6 18.41 -9.04 -6.45
CA TYR A 6 18.37 -8.19 -7.64
C TYR A 6 17.26 -7.14 -7.55
N ASP A 7 16.07 -7.53 -7.10
CA ASP A 7 14.94 -6.60 -6.90
C ASP A 7 15.28 -5.55 -5.83
N GLN A 8 15.93 -5.97 -4.74
CA GLN A 8 16.40 -5.04 -3.70
C GLN A 8 17.39 -4.02 -4.25
N LYS A 9 18.29 -4.45 -5.15
CA LYS A 9 19.26 -3.56 -5.80
C LYS A 9 18.57 -2.57 -6.73
N LEU A 10 17.68 -3.03 -7.61
CA LEU A 10 16.91 -2.15 -8.49
C LEU A 10 16.09 -1.12 -7.70
N PHE A 11 15.49 -1.53 -6.58
CA PHE A 11 14.77 -0.63 -5.70
C PHE A 11 15.68 0.42 -5.05
N ALA A 12 16.86 0.01 -4.58
CA ALA A 12 17.85 0.93 -4.03
C ALA A 12 18.34 1.95 -5.07
N ASP A 13 18.59 1.51 -6.30
CA ASP A 13 18.99 2.38 -7.41
C ASP A 13 17.87 3.41 -7.74
N ALA A 14 16.60 2.98 -7.74
CA ALA A 14 15.45 3.87 -7.91
C ALA A 14 15.33 4.89 -6.76
N CYS A 15 15.50 4.46 -5.51
CA CYS A 15 15.55 5.36 -4.35
C CYS A 15 16.64 6.43 -4.52
N GLN A 16 17.86 6.02 -4.86
CA GLN A 16 18.98 6.94 -5.01
C GLN A 16 18.72 7.95 -6.15
N LYS A 17 18.25 7.47 -7.30
CA LYS A 17 17.94 8.31 -8.47
C LYS A 17 16.90 9.39 -8.14
N ILE A 18 15.79 9.02 -7.51
CA ILE A 18 14.71 9.97 -7.19
C ILE A 18 15.12 10.94 -6.09
N VAL A 19 15.73 10.45 -5.00
CA VAL A 19 16.14 11.31 -3.88
C VAL A 19 17.23 12.30 -4.31
N ALA A 20 18.17 11.89 -5.17
CA ALA A 20 19.17 12.80 -5.72
C ALA A 20 18.51 13.89 -6.59
N LYS A 21 17.61 13.50 -7.50
CA LYS A 21 16.89 14.43 -8.38
C LYS A 21 16.07 15.45 -7.60
N GLU A 22 15.40 15.04 -6.53
CA GLU A 22 14.59 15.95 -5.71
C GLU A 22 15.44 16.96 -4.93
N ARG A 23 16.62 16.54 -4.46
CA ARG A 23 17.59 17.44 -3.80
C ARG A 23 18.14 18.49 -4.76
N GLU A 24 18.42 18.12 -6.00
CA GLU A 24 18.90 19.05 -7.04
C GLU A 24 17.83 20.06 -7.46
N THR A 25 16.57 19.62 -7.58
CA THR A 25 15.49 20.47 -8.10
C THR A 25 14.88 21.40 -7.05
N ASN A 26 14.80 21.00 -5.78
CA ASN A 26 14.07 21.77 -4.79
C ASN A 26 14.93 22.25 -3.60
N GLY A 27 16.20 21.85 -3.49
CA GLY A 27 17.08 22.14 -2.34
C GLY A 27 16.92 21.15 -1.17
N ILE A 28 17.77 21.29 -0.15
CA ILE A 28 17.75 20.44 1.07
C ILE A 28 16.56 20.88 1.95
N GLY A 29 15.34 20.44 1.63
CA GLY A 29 14.17 20.70 2.51
C GLY A 29 12.80 20.83 1.85
N THR A 30 12.56 20.19 0.72
CA THR A 30 11.35 20.40 -0.11
C THR A 30 10.86 19.08 -0.74
N LEU A 31 11.01 17.99 0.00
CA LEU A 31 10.39 16.72 -0.36
C LEU A 31 8.87 16.86 -0.15
N LYS A 32 8.09 16.74 -1.23
CA LYS A 32 6.63 16.77 -1.17
C LYS A 32 6.11 15.35 -0.93
N GLU A 33 4.85 15.22 -0.51
CA GLU A 33 4.16 13.93 -0.28
C GLU A 33 3.98 13.11 -1.59
N LYS A 34 5.08 12.70 -2.22
CA LYS A 34 5.17 12.04 -3.53
C LYS A 34 6.43 11.18 -3.71
N THR A 35 7.44 11.25 -2.84
CA THR A 35 8.70 10.49 -3.01
C THR A 35 8.47 8.99 -3.16
N MET A 36 7.67 8.39 -2.28
CA MET A 36 7.27 6.98 -2.39
C MET A 36 6.63 6.63 -3.74
N HIS A 37 5.77 7.52 -4.25
CA HIS A 37 5.09 7.32 -5.54
C HIS A 37 6.08 7.38 -6.69
N ALA A 38 6.95 8.38 -6.71
CA ALA A 38 7.98 8.55 -7.73
C ALA A 38 9.00 7.41 -7.75
N VAL A 39 9.45 6.94 -6.58
CA VAL A 39 10.37 5.80 -6.46
C VAL A 39 9.75 4.54 -7.00
N LEU A 40 8.53 4.19 -6.58
CA LEU A 40 7.86 3.00 -7.10
C LEU A 40 7.59 3.12 -8.60
N LYS A 41 7.25 4.32 -9.09
CA LYS A 41 7.02 4.54 -10.52
C LYS A 41 8.27 4.24 -11.32
N ASN A 42 9.42 4.75 -10.87
CA ASN A 42 10.69 4.47 -11.50
C ASN A 42 11.17 3.01 -11.31
N PHE A 43 10.83 2.38 -10.20
CA PHE A 43 11.17 0.98 -9.92
C PHE A 43 10.43 0.01 -10.86
N TYR A 44 9.10 0.18 -11.01
CA TYR A 44 8.31 -0.69 -11.90
C TYR A 44 8.47 -0.35 -13.38
N GLU A 45 8.72 0.92 -13.73
CA GLU A 45 8.96 1.32 -15.11
C GLU A 45 10.02 2.42 -15.16
N PRO A 46 11.30 2.08 -15.41
CA PRO A 46 12.36 3.08 -15.48
C PRO A 46 12.33 3.94 -16.75
N ASP A 47 11.69 3.48 -17.83
CA ASP A 47 11.52 4.25 -19.07
C ASP A 47 10.39 5.28 -18.91
N ILE A 48 10.78 6.55 -18.94
CA ILE A 48 9.86 7.68 -18.79
C ILE A 48 8.86 7.79 -19.94
N SER A 49 9.13 7.16 -21.10
CA SER A 49 8.23 7.18 -22.26
C SER A 49 6.93 6.41 -22.03
N HIS A 50 6.91 5.54 -21.01
CA HIS A 50 5.73 4.76 -20.58
C HIS A 50 5.08 5.34 -19.30
N GLN A 51 5.60 6.43 -18.75
CA GLN A 51 5.06 7.03 -17.52
C GLN A 51 4.10 8.18 -17.84
N GLU A 52 3.09 8.35 -16.98
CA GLU A 52 2.16 9.49 -17.03
C GLU A 52 1.39 9.60 -18.37
N ILE A 53 0.93 8.46 -18.87
CA ILE A 53 0.28 8.35 -20.19
C ILE A 53 -1.21 8.69 -20.09
N LYS A 54 -1.68 9.54 -21.01
CA LYS A 54 -3.08 9.95 -21.06
C LYS A 54 -3.97 8.81 -21.59
N VAL A 55 -4.95 8.39 -20.80
CA VAL A 55 -5.96 7.39 -21.15
C VAL A 55 -7.35 8.01 -20.99
N GLY A 56 -7.94 8.41 -22.11
CA GLY A 56 -9.18 9.18 -22.14
C GLY A 56 -9.03 10.53 -21.41
N ARG A 57 -9.77 10.71 -20.32
CA ARG A 57 -9.71 11.92 -19.47
C ARG A 57 -8.78 11.80 -18.26
N PHE A 58 -8.18 10.62 -18.03
CA PHE A 58 -7.30 10.36 -16.91
C PHE A 58 -5.86 10.19 -17.40
N VAL A 59 -4.92 10.20 -16.46
CA VAL A 59 -3.50 9.93 -16.71
C VAL A 59 -3.13 8.68 -15.93
N ALA A 60 -2.71 7.62 -16.64
CA ALA A 60 -2.19 6.41 -16.04
C ALA A 60 -0.78 6.68 -15.49
N ASP A 61 -0.44 6.12 -14.33
CA ASP A 61 0.93 6.30 -13.79
C ASP A 61 1.98 5.65 -14.70
N ILE A 62 1.68 4.44 -15.16
CA ILE A 62 2.46 3.67 -16.13
C ILE A 62 1.47 3.03 -17.12
N LEU A 63 1.78 3.09 -18.40
CA LEU A 63 1.12 2.30 -19.45
C LEU A 63 2.20 1.72 -20.35
N ARG A 64 2.29 0.39 -20.37
CA ARG A 64 3.23 -0.35 -21.20
C ARG A 64 2.57 -1.62 -21.71
N ASP A 65 2.76 -1.92 -22.99
CA ASP A 65 2.27 -3.16 -23.61
C ASP A 65 0.76 -3.42 -23.35
N ASP A 66 -0.05 -2.35 -23.39
CA ASP A 66 -1.49 -2.35 -23.07
C ASP A 66 -1.86 -2.77 -21.64
N GLU A 67 -0.92 -2.69 -20.69
CA GLU A 67 -1.18 -2.87 -19.25
C GLU A 67 -0.96 -1.57 -18.48
N ILE A 68 -1.89 -1.26 -17.57
CA ILE A 68 -1.81 -0.08 -16.70
C ILE A 68 -1.30 -0.49 -15.33
N ILE A 69 -0.30 0.24 -14.82
CA ILE A 69 0.08 0.17 -13.41
C ILE A 69 -0.24 1.50 -12.73
N GLU A 70 -0.95 1.43 -11.61
CA GLU A 70 -1.37 2.56 -10.79
C GLU A 70 -0.74 2.48 -9.41
N ILE A 71 0.10 3.47 -9.08
CA ILE A 71 0.75 3.50 -7.77
C ILE A 71 -0.10 4.35 -6.84
N GLN A 72 -0.63 3.73 -5.80
CA GLN A 72 -1.56 4.40 -4.90
C GLN A 72 -1.06 4.30 -3.48
N THR A 73 -0.86 5.43 -2.81
CA THR A 73 -0.30 5.45 -1.44
C THR A 73 -1.35 5.64 -0.35
N ARG A 74 -2.59 5.96 -0.74
CA ARG A 74 -3.82 6.10 0.07
C ARG A 74 -5.04 6.34 -0.83
N SER A 75 -6.23 6.44 -0.24
CA SER A 75 -7.42 7.03 -0.86
C SER A 75 -7.96 6.27 -2.08
N PHE A 76 -8.07 4.94 -1.99
CA PHE A 76 -8.61 4.10 -3.06
C PHE A 76 -10.04 4.47 -3.46
N ASN A 77 -10.79 5.13 -2.57
CA ASN A 77 -12.11 5.67 -2.93
C ASN A 77 -12.04 6.69 -4.09
N ALA A 78 -10.99 7.50 -4.18
CA ALA A 78 -10.79 8.45 -5.27
C ALA A 78 -10.52 7.76 -6.62
N MET A 79 -9.99 6.53 -6.58
CA MET A 79 -9.67 5.74 -7.77
C MET A 79 -10.90 5.15 -8.47
N ARG A 80 -12.06 5.08 -7.82
CA ARG A 80 -13.25 4.41 -8.37
C ARG A 80 -13.64 4.92 -9.77
N LYS A 81 -13.60 6.24 -9.99
CA LYS A 81 -13.93 6.86 -11.29
C LYS A 81 -12.90 6.51 -12.37
N LYS A 82 -11.63 6.35 -11.98
CA LYS A 82 -10.52 6.01 -12.87
C LYS A 82 -10.58 4.52 -13.24
N LEU A 83 -10.75 3.65 -12.24
CA LEU A 83 -10.94 2.21 -12.42
C LEU A 83 -12.13 1.87 -13.30
N SER A 84 -13.26 2.58 -13.15
CA SER A 84 -14.45 2.34 -14.00
C SER A 84 -14.17 2.56 -15.49
N VAL A 85 -13.19 3.39 -15.85
CA VAL A 85 -12.82 3.63 -17.27
C VAL A 85 -11.68 2.71 -17.70
N PHE A 86 -10.70 2.48 -16.83
CA PHE A 86 -9.53 1.69 -17.17
C PHE A 86 -9.86 0.21 -17.34
N LEU A 87 -10.62 -0.35 -16.40
CA LEU A 87 -10.94 -1.78 -16.39
C LEU A 87 -11.83 -2.23 -17.56
N GLU A 88 -12.46 -1.28 -18.27
CA GLU A 88 -13.20 -1.57 -19.50
C GLU A 88 -12.28 -1.91 -20.69
N LYS A 89 -11.01 -1.48 -20.65
CA LYS A 89 -10.11 -1.51 -21.82
C LYS A 89 -8.77 -2.16 -21.55
N TYR A 90 -8.30 -2.14 -20.31
CA TYR A 90 -6.95 -2.54 -19.96
C TYR A 90 -6.97 -3.42 -18.70
N PRO A 91 -6.08 -4.42 -18.60
CA PRO A 91 -5.60 -4.92 -17.33
C PRO A 91 -5.00 -3.77 -16.51
N VAL A 92 -5.32 -3.73 -15.22
CA VAL A 92 -4.89 -2.70 -14.29
C VAL A 92 -4.31 -3.36 -13.05
N THR A 93 -3.06 -3.06 -12.75
CA THR A 93 -2.41 -3.44 -11.49
C THR A 93 -2.34 -2.24 -10.57
N ILE A 94 -2.95 -2.33 -9.39
CA ILE A 94 -2.75 -1.33 -8.34
C ILE A 94 -1.56 -1.75 -7.47
N VAL A 95 -0.49 -0.96 -7.49
CA VAL A 95 0.65 -1.08 -6.59
C VAL A 95 0.35 -0.28 -5.32
N TYR A 96 0.31 -0.97 -4.18
CA TYR A 96 0.03 -0.39 -2.87
C TYR A 96 1.19 -0.59 -1.89
N PRO A 97 2.01 0.45 -1.63
CA PRO A 97 3.07 0.37 -0.64
C PRO A 97 2.54 0.46 0.80
N ILE A 98 2.98 -0.48 1.61
CA ILE A 98 2.67 -0.63 3.03
C ILE A 98 3.97 -0.44 3.83
N PRO A 99 3.98 0.49 4.81
CA PRO A 99 5.14 0.65 5.68
C PRO A 99 5.40 -0.58 6.53
N HIS A 100 6.47 -1.34 6.24
CA HIS A 100 6.88 -2.48 7.05
C HIS A 100 7.61 -2.02 8.32
N ASN A 101 8.88 -1.62 8.23
CA ASN A 101 9.53 -0.82 9.26
C ASN A 101 9.43 0.67 8.92
N LYS A 102 9.19 1.49 9.95
CA LYS A 102 9.11 2.94 9.79
C LYS A 102 9.96 3.66 10.83
N TRP A 103 10.83 4.57 10.39
CA TRP A 103 11.53 5.50 11.27
C TRP A 103 10.92 6.89 11.16
N LEU A 104 10.75 7.55 12.30
CA LEU A 104 10.09 8.85 12.40
C LEU A 104 11.12 9.95 12.63
N TYR A 105 10.93 11.05 11.91
CA TYR A 105 11.61 12.32 12.09
C TYR A 105 10.57 13.42 12.27
N TRP A 106 10.84 14.34 13.19
CA TRP A 106 10.00 15.50 13.47
C TRP A 106 10.73 16.75 13.00
N ILE A 107 10.04 17.57 12.22
CA ILE A 107 10.52 18.85 11.72
C ILE A 107 9.81 19.95 12.51
N ASP A 108 10.59 20.81 13.16
CA ASP A 108 10.07 22.07 13.67
C ASP A 108 9.94 23.05 12.51
N GLU A 109 8.73 23.56 12.25
CA GLU A 109 8.47 24.46 11.11
C GLU A 109 9.07 25.85 11.32
N ASP A 110 9.30 26.25 12.56
CA ASP A 110 9.78 27.58 12.91
C ASP A 110 11.31 27.66 12.80
N THR A 111 12.01 26.58 13.20
CA THR A 111 13.48 26.52 13.18
C THR A 111 14.08 25.71 12.03
N GLY A 112 13.28 24.82 11.42
CA GLY A 112 13.74 23.84 10.43
C GLY A 112 14.51 22.66 11.05
N GLU A 113 14.63 22.59 12.38
CA GLU A 113 15.36 21.52 13.06
C GLU A 113 14.68 20.16 12.90
N VAL A 114 15.49 19.13 12.64
CA VAL A 114 15.03 17.75 12.49
C VAL A 114 15.44 16.91 13.69
N SER A 115 14.46 16.26 14.34
CA SER A 115 14.71 15.39 15.49
C SER A 115 15.55 14.17 15.12
N LYS A 116 16.19 13.55 16.12
CA LYS A 116 16.87 12.25 15.95
C LYS A 116 15.93 11.16 15.41
N LYS A 117 16.50 10.24 14.62
CA LYS A 117 15.84 9.04 14.09
C LYS A 117 15.25 8.18 15.21
N ARG A 118 13.96 7.84 15.11
CA ARG A 118 13.29 6.91 16.05
C ARG A 118 12.48 5.85 15.32
N LYS A 119 12.71 4.57 15.62
CA LYS A 119 11.86 3.47 15.08
C LYS A 119 10.43 3.55 15.64
N SER A 120 9.44 3.41 14.77
CA SER A 120 8.03 3.27 15.15
C SER A 120 7.79 1.86 15.71
N PRO A 121 6.99 1.70 16.78
CA PRO A 121 6.71 0.37 17.34
C PRO A 121 5.79 -0.48 16.46
N LYS A 122 5.06 0.13 15.50
CA LYS A 122 4.20 -0.60 14.58
C LYS A 122 5.01 -1.15 13.41
N THR A 123 4.95 -2.46 13.22
CA THR A 123 5.36 -3.13 11.98
C THR A 123 4.14 -3.32 11.09
N GLY A 124 4.21 -2.90 9.83
CA GLY A 124 3.11 -3.11 8.88
C GLY A 124 3.11 -4.51 8.29
N THR A 125 1.92 -4.93 7.86
CA THR A 125 1.66 -6.24 7.27
C THR A 125 0.76 -6.08 6.06
N PHE A 126 0.68 -7.10 5.19
CA PHE A 126 -0.26 -7.07 4.07
C PHE A 126 -1.72 -6.86 4.50
N PHE A 127 -2.09 -7.21 5.75
CA PHE A 127 -3.43 -6.93 6.27
C PHE A 127 -3.77 -5.45 6.35
N ASP A 128 -2.79 -4.55 6.45
CA ASP A 128 -3.02 -3.09 6.46
C ASP A 128 -3.66 -2.61 5.13
N ALA A 129 -3.52 -3.37 4.04
CA ALA A 129 -4.15 -3.06 2.76
C ALA A 129 -5.67 -3.19 2.78
N PHE A 130 -6.26 -4.03 3.65
CA PHE A 130 -7.71 -4.27 3.65
C PHE A 130 -8.54 -3.03 3.96
N ILE A 131 -7.96 -2.02 4.62
CA ILE A 131 -8.61 -0.73 4.85
C ILE A 131 -8.88 -0.01 3.51
N GLU A 132 -7.93 -0.06 2.58
CA GLU A 132 -8.06 0.55 1.26
C GLU A 132 -8.79 -0.39 0.27
N LEU A 133 -8.48 -1.69 0.28
CA LEU A 133 -9.15 -2.68 -0.57
C LEU A 133 -10.66 -2.71 -0.32
N TYR A 134 -11.10 -2.58 0.94
CA TYR A 134 -12.52 -2.48 1.26
C TYR A 134 -13.21 -1.33 0.51
N LYS A 135 -12.51 -0.19 0.31
CA LYS A 135 -13.06 0.96 -0.41
C LYS A 135 -13.19 0.72 -1.92
N ILE A 136 -12.48 -0.26 -2.48
CA ILE A 136 -12.63 -0.67 -3.89
C ILE A 136 -13.20 -2.08 -4.06
N SER A 137 -13.80 -2.64 -3.02
CA SER A 137 -14.29 -4.02 -3.00
C SER A 137 -15.29 -4.40 -4.11
N MET A 138 -16.01 -3.45 -4.70
CA MET A 138 -16.86 -3.74 -5.87
C MET A 138 -16.10 -4.00 -7.18
N PHE A 139 -14.79 -3.70 -7.24
CA PHE A 139 -13.94 -3.95 -8.41
C PHE A 139 -13.05 -5.19 -8.24
N LEU A 140 -12.86 -5.70 -7.02
CA LEU A 140 -11.84 -6.74 -6.73
C LEU A 140 -12.14 -8.12 -7.35
N SER A 141 -13.36 -8.33 -7.85
CA SER A 141 -13.74 -9.52 -8.61
C SER A 141 -13.68 -9.31 -10.12
N ASN A 142 -13.25 -8.13 -10.60
CA ASN A 142 -13.04 -7.86 -12.01
C ASN A 142 -11.77 -8.58 -12.48
N PRO A 143 -11.83 -9.38 -13.57
CA PRO A 143 -10.67 -10.15 -14.05
C PRO A 143 -9.51 -9.27 -14.56
N ASN A 144 -9.77 -8.00 -14.88
CA ASN A 144 -8.76 -7.04 -15.31
C ASN A 144 -8.15 -6.26 -14.14
N LEU A 145 -8.52 -6.53 -12.87
CA LEU A 145 -7.96 -5.84 -11.71
C LEU A 145 -7.05 -6.77 -10.91
N HIS A 146 -5.77 -6.41 -10.87
CA HIS A 146 -4.76 -7.07 -10.06
C HIS A 146 -4.27 -6.13 -8.95
N ILE A 147 -3.81 -6.71 -7.85
CA ILE A 147 -3.27 -5.96 -6.71
C ILE A 147 -1.84 -6.42 -6.43
N CYS A 148 -0.91 -5.48 -6.41
CA CYS A 148 0.44 -5.69 -5.92
C CYS A 148 0.62 -4.98 -4.58
N LEU A 149 0.75 -5.74 -3.50
CA LEU A 149 1.02 -5.22 -2.16
C LEU A 149 2.52 -5.25 -1.89
N VAL A 150 3.09 -4.08 -1.56
CA VAL A 150 4.54 -3.94 -1.41
C VAL A 150 4.87 -3.55 0.01
N LEU A 151 5.58 -4.41 0.75
CA LEU A 151 6.12 -4.07 2.06
C LEU A 151 7.42 -3.29 1.87
N VAL A 152 7.45 -2.06 2.36
CA VAL A 152 8.57 -1.13 2.18
C VAL A 152 9.01 -0.59 3.53
N ASP A 153 10.32 -0.66 3.78
CA ASP A 153 10.96 0.03 4.89
C ASP A 153 11.15 1.50 4.54
N MET A 154 10.79 2.43 5.43
CA MET A 154 10.76 3.86 5.09
C MET A 154 11.06 4.81 6.26
N GLU A 155 11.50 6.01 5.93
CA GLU A 155 11.56 7.16 6.82
C GLU A 155 10.34 8.06 6.61
N GLU A 156 9.61 8.39 7.68
CA GLU A 156 8.47 9.30 7.64
C GLU A 156 8.82 10.58 8.40
N TYR A 157 8.80 11.68 7.66
CA TYR A 157 9.02 13.03 8.16
C TYR A 157 7.67 13.65 8.48
N ARG A 158 7.53 14.22 9.67
CA ARG A 158 6.29 14.84 10.14
C ARG A 158 6.59 16.22 10.70
N LEU A 159 5.63 17.12 10.53
CA LEU A 159 5.70 18.47 11.05
C LEU A 159 5.27 18.50 12.52
N LEU A 160 5.94 19.26 13.36
CA LEU A 160 5.51 19.56 14.72
C LEU A 160 4.37 20.59 14.70
N ASN A 161 3.21 20.22 14.17
CA ASN A 161 2.03 21.09 14.10
C ASN A 161 0.73 20.42 14.58
N GLY A 162 0.90 19.40 15.41
CA GLY A 162 -0.21 18.79 16.13
C GLY A 162 -0.85 19.73 17.14
N TRP A 163 -2.11 19.46 17.48
CA TRP A 163 -2.95 20.29 18.36
C TRP A 163 -2.67 20.11 19.86
N ASN A 164 -1.79 19.17 20.24
CA ASN A 164 -1.47 18.89 21.65
C ASN A 164 -0.16 19.57 22.08
N GLU A 165 0.15 19.55 23.39
CA GLU A 165 1.37 20.16 23.96
C GLU A 165 2.66 19.71 23.27
N THR A 166 2.77 18.44 22.89
CA THR A 166 3.96 17.93 22.20
C THR A 166 4.00 18.27 20.70
N ARG A 167 2.96 18.91 20.17
CA ARG A 167 2.75 19.21 18.73
C ARG A 167 2.80 17.96 17.83
N LYS A 168 2.57 16.76 18.36
CA LYS A 168 2.66 15.49 17.61
C LYS A 168 1.30 14.90 17.24
N LYS A 169 0.28 15.04 18.08
CA LYS A 169 -1.06 14.48 17.84
C LYS A 169 -1.77 15.31 16.79
N GLY A 170 -2.28 14.66 15.75
CA GLY A 170 -2.90 15.35 14.62
C GLY A 170 -1.91 16.07 13.70
N SER A 171 -0.60 15.88 13.88
CA SER A 171 0.43 16.44 13.02
C SER A 171 0.24 16.07 11.55
N SER A 172 0.71 16.95 10.67
CA SER A 172 0.78 16.70 9.24
C SER A 172 2.00 15.86 8.89
N ARG A 173 1.82 14.97 7.92
CA ARG A 173 2.94 14.26 7.29
C ARG A 173 3.58 15.20 6.28
N TYR A 174 4.90 15.31 6.36
CA TYR A 174 5.69 16.06 5.39
C TYR A 174 6.01 15.17 4.19
N ASP A 175 6.68 14.03 4.44
CA ASP A 175 7.00 13.07 3.38
C ASP A 175 7.25 11.64 3.90
N ARG A 176 7.31 10.66 2.98
CA ARG A 176 7.76 9.28 3.20
C ARG A 176 8.83 8.90 2.19
N ILE A 177 10.05 8.72 2.67
CA ILE A 177 11.20 8.31 1.87
C ILE A 177 11.37 6.79 1.99
N PRO A 178 11.19 6.01 0.91
CA PRO A 178 11.49 4.58 0.93
C PRO A 178 12.99 4.35 1.15
N VAL A 179 13.32 3.27 1.87
CA VAL A 179 14.68 2.88 2.22
C VAL A 179 15.01 1.50 1.65
N ALA A 180 14.11 0.53 1.77
CA ALA A 180 14.33 -0.81 1.26
C ALA A 180 13.03 -1.52 0.90
N LEU A 181 13.10 -2.39 -0.11
CA LEU A 181 12.04 -3.33 -0.47
C LEU A 181 12.14 -4.55 0.46
N HIS A 182 11.08 -4.79 1.22
CA HIS A 182 11.04 -5.89 2.20
C HIS A 182 10.40 -7.15 1.61
N ASP A 183 9.19 -7.02 1.07
CA ASP A 183 8.46 -8.14 0.47
C ASP A 183 7.40 -7.62 -0.51
N GLU A 184 6.92 -8.50 -1.37
CA GLU A 184 5.89 -8.19 -2.36
C GLU A 184 4.93 -9.37 -2.54
N LEU A 185 3.63 -9.05 -2.57
CA LEU A 185 2.58 -10.01 -2.84
C LEU A 185 1.73 -9.53 -4.01
N TYR A 186 1.82 -10.26 -5.12
CA TYR A 186 0.93 -10.12 -6.26
C TYR A 186 -0.33 -10.98 -6.07
N ILE A 187 -1.49 -10.38 -6.32
CA ILE A 187 -2.81 -11.00 -6.22
C ILE A 187 -3.46 -10.82 -7.59
N ASP A 188 -3.61 -11.92 -8.31
CA ASP A 188 -4.15 -11.90 -9.68
C ASP A 188 -5.66 -11.69 -9.72
N GLY A 189 -6.36 -11.98 -8.62
CA GLY A 189 -7.78 -11.71 -8.42
C GLY A 189 -8.53 -12.86 -7.75
N GLY A 190 -9.82 -12.65 -7.45
CA GLY A 190 -10.72 -13.71 -7.00
C GLY A 190 -10.24 -14.53 -5.79
N LYS A 191 -9.86 -15.80 -6.02
CA LYS A 191 -9.41 -16.72 -4.97
C LYS A 191 -8.00 -16.44 -4.48
N ASP A 192 -7.16 -15.73 -5.24
CA ASP A 192 -5.79 -15.40 -4.84
C ASP A 192 -5.72 -14.52 -3.60
N TYR A 193 -6.81 -13.84 -3.26
CA TYR A 193 -6.90 -13.14 -1.97
C TYR A 193 -6.78 -14.10 -0.76
N ALA A 194 -6.98 -15.40 -0.94
CA ALA A 194 -6.74 -16.43 0.08
C ALA A 194 -5.24 -16.58 0.43
N LEU A 195 -4.31 -16.12 -0.44
CA LEU A 195 -2.87 -16.08 -0.15
C LEU A 195 -2.53 -15.23 1.09
N LEU A 196 -3.42 -14.32 1.47
CA LEU A 196 -3.29 -13.49 2.67
C LEU A 196 -3.69 -14.22 3.95
N LEU A 197 -4.36 -15.38 3.87
CA LEU A 197 -4.79 -16.13 5.04
C LEU A 197 -3.57 -16.78 5.73
N PRO A 198 -3.46 -16.70 7.07
CA PRO A 198 -2.38 -17.36 7.79
C PRO A 198 -2.43 -18.89 7.58
N HIS A 199 -1.27 -19.52 7.35
CA HIS A 199 -1.19 -20.97 7.14
C HIS A 199 -1.71 -21.80 8.33
N ASN A 200 -1.60 -21.26 9.55
CA ASN A 200 -2.08 -21.90 10.79
C ASN A 200 -3.57 -21.59 11.09
N LEU A 201 -4.29 -20.93 10.18
CA LEU A 201 -5.73 -20.72 10.32
C LEU A 201 -6.48 -22.04 10.08
N PRO A 202 -7.41 -22.44 10.96
CA PRO A 202 -8.21 -23.63 10.75
C PRO A 202 -9.04 -23.56 9.46
N GLU A 203 -9.39 -24.73 8.90
CA GLU A 203 -10.25 -24.85 7.71
C GLU A 203 -11.57 -24.08 7.88
N THR A 204 -12.15 -24.21 9.07
CA THR A 204 -13.38 -23.54 9.49
C THR A 204 -13.06 -22.61 10.65
N PHE A 205 -13.36 -21.33 10.51
CA PHE A 205 -12.87 -20.30 11.44
C PHE A 205 -13.83 -19.11 11.58
N THR A 206 -13.65 -18.31 12.62
CA THR A 206 -14.37 -17.07 12.85
C THR A 206 -13.45 -15.86 12.69
N SER A 207 -14.01 -14.65 12.70
CA SER A 207 -13.20 -13.42 12.73
C SER A 207 -12.24 -13.33 13.92
N LYS A 208 -12.55 -14.00 15.05
CA LYS A 208 -11.67 -14.05 16.22
C LYS A 208 -10.46 -14.93 15.98
N ASP A 209 -10.64 -16.05 15.28
CA ASP A 209 -9.56 -16.97 14.93
C ASP A 209 -8.60 -16.29 13.94
N LEU A 210 -9.14 -15.63 12.91
CA LEU A 210 -8.33 -14.83 11.99
C LEU A 210 -7.56 -13.73 12.73
N ALA A 211 -8.22 -12.96 13.59
CA ALA A 211 -7.57 -11.90 14.38
C ALA A 211 -6.40 -12.44 15.21
N LYS A 212 -6.59 -13.60 15.85
CA LYS A 212 -5.57 -14.26 16.66
C LYS A 212 -4.41 -14.79 15.82
N CYS A 213 -4.69 -15.55 14.76
CA CYS A 213 -3.66 -16.15 13.90
C CYS A 213 -2.85 -15.08 13.15
N ALA A 214 -3.51 -14.05 12.61
CA ALA A 214 -2.86 -12.95 11.91
C ALA A 214 -2.29 -11.86 12.84
N LYS A 215 -2.56 -11.93 14.15
CA LYS A 215 -2.17 -10.92 15.16
C LYS A 215 -2.63 -9.49 14.78
N ILE A 216 -3.87 -9.37 14.33
CA ILE A 216 -4.48 -8.10 13.92
C ILE A 216 -5.67 -7.73 14.82
N PRO A 217 -6.05 -6.45 14.91
CA PRO A 217 -7.26 -6.04 15.62
C PRO A 217 -8.51 -6.71 15.02
N LEU A 218 -9.47 -7.07 15.88
CA LEU A 218 -10.71 -7.74 15.46
C LEU A 218 -11.46 -6.97 14.36
N ARG A 219 -11.51 -5.63 14.45
CA ARG A 219 -12.14 -4.78 13.44
C ARG A 219 -11.49 -4.93 12.07
N LEU A 220 -10.16 -5.09 12.02
CA LEU A 220 -9.46 -5.33 10.77
C LEU A 220 -9.78 -6.73 10.24
N ALA A 221 -9.76 -7.76 11.10
CA ALA A 221 -10.15 -9.12 10.70
C ALA A 221 -11.58 -9.19 10.11
N GLN A 222 -12.53 -8.47 10.69
CA GLN A 222 -13.90 -8.37 10.16
C GLN A 222 -13.94 -7.66 8.80
N THR A 223 -13.16 -6.58 8.64
CA THR A 223 -13.04 -5.87 7.35
C THR A 223 -12.42 -6.77 6.30
N THR A 224 -11.35 -7.50 6.66
CA THR A 224 -10.69 -8.50 5.82
C THR A 224 -11.67 -9.56 5.35
N LEU A 225 -12.41 -10.20 6.26
CA LEU A 225 -13.42 -11.20 5.92
C LEU A 225 -14.52 -10.68 5.00
N THR A 226 -14.90 -9.41 5.13
CA THR A 226 -15.86 -8.77 4.22
C THR A 226 -15.32 -8.69 2.79
N VAL A 227 -14.03 -8.37 2.64
CA VAL A 227 -13.36 -8.33 1.34
C VAL A 227 -13.18 -9.75 0.79
N LEU A 228 -12.61 -10.67 1.56
CA LEU A 228 -12.36 -12.05 1.14
C LEU A 228 -13.65 -12.76 0.71
N LYS A 229 -14.77 -12.52 1.42
CA LYS A 229 -16.08 -13.07 1.03
C LYS A 229 -16.54 -12.53 -0.33
N ARG A 230 -16.34 -11.22 -0.58
CA ARG A 230 -16.73 -10.58 -1.86
C ARG A 230 -15.93 -11.11 -3.04
N THR A 231 -14.67 -11.47 -2.82
CA THR A 231 -13.79 -12.01 -3.87
C THR A 231 -13.95 -13.54 -4.04
N GLY A 232 -14.75 -14.19 -3.18
CA GLY A 232 -14.91 -15.65 -3.20
C GLY A 232 -13.71 -16.42 -2.65
N ALA A 233 -12.78 -15.74 -1.95
CA ALA A 233 -11.63 -16.35 -1.30
C ALA A 233 -11.98 -17.07 0.01
N VAL A 234 -13.14 -16.76 0.59
CA VAL A 234 -13.73 -17.49 1.72
C VAL A 234 -15.25 -17.56 1.55
N GLU A 235 -15.86 -18.58 2.13
CA GLU A 235 -17.31 -18.78 2.12
C GLU A 235 -17.89 -18.61 3.53
N GLU A 236 -19.05 -17.97 3.64
CA GLU A 236 -19.82 -17.92 4.90
C GLU A 236 -20.69 -19.19 4.99
N ILE A 237 -20.38 -20.07 5.95
CA ILE A 237 -21.01 -21.40 6.06
C ILE A 237 -21.98 -21.53 7.24
N GLY A 238 -22.20 -20.45 8.00
CA GLY A 238 -23.17 -20.43 9.09
C GLY A 238 -22.72 -19.55 10.26
N LYS A 239 -23.14 -19.94 11.46
CA LYS A 239 -22.84 -19.20 12.70
C LYS A 239 -22.45 -20.15 13.82
N ASN A 240 -21.49 -19.70 14.64
CA ASN A 240 -21.19 -20.30 15.94
C ASN A 240 -21.54 -19.27 17.03
N GLY A 241 -22.72 -19.45 17.64
CA GLY A 241 -23.33 -18.44 18.51
C GLY A 241 -23.56 -17.12 17.78
N ARG A 242 -22.93 -16.04 18.27
CA ARG A 242 -23.00 -14.70 17.63
C ARG A 242 -21.94 -14.47 16.54
N CYS A 243 -21.02 -15.40 16.35
CA CYS A 243 -19.94 -15.27 15.38
C CYS A 243 -20.34 -15.88 14.04
N ILE A 244 -20.03 -15.20 12.94
CA ILE A 244 -20.12 -15.79 11.59
C ILE A 244 -19.00 -16.81 11.44
N LEU A 245 -19.33 -17.96 10.87
CA LEU A 245 -18.42 -19.05 10.59
C LEU A 245 -18.05 -19.02 9.10
N TYR A 246 -16.75 -19.06 8.82
CA TYR A 246 -16.20 -19.03 7.48
C TYR A 246 -15.45 -20.33 7.18
N LYS A 247 -15.39 -20.67 5.90
CA LYS A 247 -14.53 -21.72 5.36
C LYS A 247 -13.58 -21.09 4.32
N ARG A 248 -12.32 -21.49 4.34
CA ARG A 248 -11.35 -21.10 3.30
C ARG A 248 -11.57 -21.87 2.00
#